data_AF-A0A0G4KUE7-F1
#
_entry.id   AF-A0A0G4KUE7-F1
#
_cell.length_a   1.000
_cell.length_b   1.000
_cell.length_c   1.000
_cell.angle_alpha   90.00
_cell.angle_beta   90.00
_cell.angle_gamma   90.00
#
_symmetry.space_group_name_H-M   'P 1'
#
loop_
_entity.id
_entity.type
_entity.pdbx_description
1 polymer ?
#
loop_
_entity_poly.entity_id
_entity_poly.type
_entity_poly.pdbx_seq_one_letter_code
_entity_poly.pdbx_strand_id
1 'polypeptide(L)'
;MSFEGDCEWEADKRNAQQGDVEAEAATWAVLEDLQRQGLVSNLGIAEFGTEKLAAFLKRVNVRPAVDQINIHNCCNVPPPLIQLAKAEGIELLVHTDCTNVLPKGTLRELLGHGLQGAGVLADPVEGHDGLRGELEPQWVVKYTAFVKNRGVIENKGYFAGAELAAAA
;
A
#
# COMPACT_ATOMS: atom_id res chain seq x y z
N MET A 1 -30.46 20.64 3.83
CA MET A 1 -29.95 19.72 4.86
C MET A 1 -28.50 19.46 4.52
N SER A 2 -27.57 20.17 5.13
CA SER A 2 -26.13 19.89 5.01
C SER A 2 -25.86 18.66 5.86
N PHE A 3 -25.57 17.54 5.21
CA PHE A 3 -25.02 16.37 5.85
C PHE A 3 -23.55 16.72 6.14
N GLU A 4 -23.28 17.36 7.28
CA GLU A 4 -21.90 17.51 7.77
C GLU A 4 -21.41 16.11 8.11
N GLY A 5 -20.70 15.51 7.16
CA GLY A 5 -20.19 14.16 7.27
C GLY A 5 -18.96 14.15 8.16
N ASP A 6 -19.09 13.66 9.39
CA ASP A 6 -17.97 13.43 10.32
C ASP A 6 -16.95 12.39 9.80
N CYS A 7 -17.18 11.75 8.64
CA CYS A 7 -16.30 10.72 8.09
C CYS A 7 -14.88 11.21 7.80
N GLU A 8 -14.72 12.49 7.45
CA GLU A 8 -13.42 13.06 7.09
C GLU A 8 -12.48 13.02 8.29
N TRP A 9 -12.99 13.51 9.42
CA TRP A 9 -12.25 13.61 10.67
C TRP A 9 -11.97 12.23 11.28
N GLU A 10 -12.90 11.29 11.15
CA GLU A 10 -12.67 9.91 11.59
C GLU A 10 -11.63 9.19 10.73
N ALA A 11 -11.64 9.40 9.40
CA ALA A 11 -10.65 8.85 8.50
C ALA A 11 -9.25 9.42 8.79
N ASP A 12 -9.14 10.73 9.01
CA ASP A 12 -7.90 11.39 9.40
C ASP A 12 -7.29 10.77 10.67
N LYS A 13 -8.11 10.61 11.71
CA LYS A 13 -7.70 10.00 12.99
C LYS A 13 -7.30 8.54 12.85
N ARG A 14 -8.05 7.77 12.06
CA ARG A 14 -7.72 6.37 11.79
C ARG A 14 -6.38 6.27 11.08
N ASN A 15 -6.18 7.06 10.04
CA ASN A 15 -4.94 7.09 9.26
C ASN A 15 -3.77 7.64 10.10
N ALA A 16 -4.02 8.55 11.04
CA ALA A 16 -3.01 9.04 11.97
C ALA A 16 -2.49 7.95 12.93
N GLN A 17 -3.31 6.94 13.23
CA GLN A 17 -2.98 5.85 14.15
C GLN A 17 -2.47 4.59 13.45
N GLN A 18 -2.52 4.53 12.12
CA GLN A 18 -2.03 3.39 11.36
C GLN A 18 -0.51 3.42 11.20
N GLY A 19 0.11 2.24 11.28
CA GLY A 19 1.54 2.06 11.06
C GLY A 19 2.42 2.56 12.21
N ASP A 20 3.71 2.67 11.92
CA ASP A 20 4.72 3.22 12.84
C ASP A 20 5.60 4.21 12.09
N VAL A 21 5.53 5.47 12.52
CA VAL A 21 6.23 6.59 11.87
C VAL A 21 7.75 6.39 11.89
N GLU A 22 8.30 5.75 12.93
CA GLU A 22 9.75 5.52 12.99
C GLU A 22 10.18 4.45 11.99
N ALA A 23 9.47 3.33 11.91
CA ALA A 23 9.72 2.29 10.92
C ALA A 23 9.53 2.79 9.47
N GLU A 24 8.51 3.61 9.25
CA GLU A 24 8.25 4.23 7.95
C GLU A 24 9.34 5.23 7.57
N ALA A 25 9.83 6.04 8.52
CA ALA A 25 10.95 6.95 8.29
C ALA A 25 12.26 6.21 8.00
N ALA A 26 12.52 5.08 8.68
CA ALA A 26 13.67 4.23 8.39
C ALA A 26 13.59 3.64 6.98
N THR A 27 12.40 3.21 6.55
CA THR A 27 12.15 2.76 5.17
C THR A 27 12.34 3.91 4.18
N TRP A 28 11.87 5.10 4.52
CA TRP A 28 11.98 6.29 3.67
C TRP A 28 13.43 6.65 3.38
N ALA A 29 14.33 6.56 4.37
CA ALA A 29 15.76 6.83 4.16
C ALA A 29 16.34 6.00 3.00
N VAL A 30 15.95 4.72 2.87
CA VAL A 30 16.36 3.87 1.74
C VAL A 30 15.78 4.39 0.41
N LEU A 31 14.55 4.88 0.41
CA LEU A 31 13.93 5.47 -0.79
C LEU A 31 14.59 6.80 -1.19
N GLU A 32 15.02 7.61 -0.22
CA GLU A 32 15.79 8.83 -0.48
C GLU A 32 17.11 8.51 -1.18
N ASP A 33 17.80 7.43 -0.79
CA ASP A 33 19.02 6.96 -1.46
C ASP A 33 18.76 6.59 -2.93
N LEU A 34 17.65 5.90 -3.21
CA LEU A 34 17.26 5.54 -4.58
C LEU A 34 16.94 6.78 -5.42
N GLN A 35 16.32 7.80 -4.81
CA GLN A 35 16.07 9.07 -5.48
C GLN A 35 17.38 9.82 -5.77
N ARG A 36 18.32 9.87 -4.80
CA ARG A 36 19.64 10.50 -4.99
C ARG A 36 20.46 9.84 -6.08
N GLN A 37 20.29 8.52 -6.28
CA GLN A 37 20.91 7.78 -7.38
C GLN A 37 20.25 8.03 -8.75
N GLY A 38 19.10 8.73 -8.79
CA GLY A 38 18.35 9.00 -10.01
C GLY A 38 17.52 7.81 -10.51
N LEU A 39 17.39 6.74 -9.71
CA LEU A 39 16.57 5.57 -10.05
C LEU A 39 15.07 5.86 -9.87
N VAL A 40 14.75 6.75 -8.93
CA VAL A 40 13.38 7.19 -8.65
C VAL A 40 13.32 8.71 -8.79
N SER A 41 12.34 9.21 -9.53
CA SER A 41 12.17 10.66 -9.72
C SER A 41 11.39 11.28 -8.56
N ASN A 42 10.25 10.68 -8.22
CA ASN A 42 9.32 11.16 -7.20
C ASN A 42 9.05 10.07 -6.18
N LEU A 43 9.04 10.45 -4.90
CA LEU A 43 8.63 9.61 -3.80
C LEU A 43 7.22 10.01 -3.35
N GLY A 44 6.45 9.07 -2.82
CA GLY A 44 5.11 9.33 -2.31
C GLY A 44 4.75 8.40 -1.17
N ILE A 45 3.74 8.80 -0.42
CA ILE A 45 3.16 8.07 0.70
C ILE A 45 1.69 7.76 0.39
N ALA A 46 1.06 6.94 1.23
CA ALA A 46 -0.35 6.61 1.12
C ALA A 46 -0.95 6.40 2.51
N GLU A 47 -2.21 6.79 2.68
CA GLU A 47 -2.98 6.74 3.92
C GLU A 47 -2.35 7.53 5.08
N PHE A 48 -1.73 8.69 4.82
CA PHE A 48 -1.22 9.53 5.91
C PHE A 48 -2.28 10.55 6.36
N GLY A 49 -2.70 10.45 7.63
CA GLY A 49 -3.52 11.48 8.27
C GLY A 49 -2.70 12.71 8.64
N THR A 50 -3.36 13.83 8.97
CA THR A 50 -2.72 15.12 9.26
C THR A 50 -1.61 15.03 10.33
N GLU A 51 -1.91 14.39 11.46
CA GLU A 51 -0.95 14.28 12.58
C GLU A 51 0.26 13.41 12.20
N LYS A 52 0.01 12.28 11.53
CA LYS A 52 1.05 11.36 11.07
C LYS A 52 1.93 11.99 10.01
N LEU A 53 1.35 12.68 9.04
CA LEU A 53 2.08 13.46 8.04
C LEU A 53 2.99 14.50 8.72
N ALA A 54 2.44 15.32 9.62
CA ALA A 54 3.23 16.32 10.34
C ALA A 54 4.37 15.71 11.17
N ALA A 55 4.16 14.52 11.75
CA ALA A 55 5.20 13.79 12.47
C ALA A 55 6.28 13.22 11.52
N PHE A 56 5.87 12.67 10.38
CA PHE A 56 6.74 12.08 9.38
C PHE A 56 7.66 13.12 8.72
N LEU A 57 7.11 14.29 8.35
CA LEU A 57 7.87 15.38 7.70
C LEU A 57 9.00 15.94 8.57
N LYS A 58 8.94 15.76 9.89
CA LYS A 58 10.01 16.15 10.82
C LYS A 58 11.20 15.18 10.81
N ARG A 59 11.02 13.98 10.27
CA ARG A 59 12.00 12.89 10.29
C ARG A 59 12.68 12.66 8.94
N VAL A 60 12.06 13.11 7.85
CA VAL A 60 12.54 12.88 6.49
C VAL A 60 13.18 14.12 5.87
N ASN A 61 14.17 13.92 5.03
CA ASN A 61 14.90 14.99 4.34
C ASN A 61 14.21 15.35 3.02
N VAL A 62 13.82 14.33 2.25
CA VAL A 62 13.08 14.47 1.00
C VAL A 62 11.60 14.48 1.33
N ARG A 63 10.92 15.56 0.94
CA ARG A 63 9.47 15.66 1.07
C ARG A 63 8.78 14.69 0.09
N PRO A 64 7.76 13.93 0.53
CA PRO A 64 6.93 13.17 -0.40
C PRO A 64 6.26 14.12 -1.38
N ALA A 65 6.24 13.77 -2.66
CA ALA A 65 5.56 14.57 -3.69
C ALA A 65 4.04 14.34 -3.67
N VAL A 66 3.61 13.17 -3.21
CA VAL A 66 2.21 12.72 -3.24
C VAL A 66 1.85 12.01 -1.95
N ASP A 67 0.63 12.21 -1.48
CA ASP A 67 -0.05 11.36 -0.50
C ASP A 67 -1.36 10.82 -1.11
N GLN A 68 -1.49 9.50 -1.20
CA GLN A 68 -2.67 8.84 -1.77
C GLN A 68 -3.63 8.44 -0.66
N ILE A 69 -4.87 8.92 -0.71
CA ILE A 69 -5.91 8.67 0.28
C ILE A 69 -7.02 7.78 -0.30
N ASN A 70 -7.46 6.79 0.45
CA ASN A 70 -8.47 5.85 0.01
C ASN A 70 -9.86 6.48 0.08
N ILE A 71 -10.58 6.50 -1.06
CA ILE A 71 -11.93 7.08 -1.12
C ILE A 71 -12.95 6.33 -0.27
N HIS A 72 -12.70 5.05 0.05
CA HIS A 72 -13.57 4.27 0.91
C HIS A 72 -13.54 4.78 2.37
N ASN A 73 -12.51 5.53 2.74
CA ASN A 73 -12.38 6.09 4.08
C ASN A 73 -13.22 7.37 4.26
N CYS A 74 -13.27 8.25 3.26
CA CYS A 74 -14.26 9.34 3.15
C CYS A 74 -14.16 10.02 1.77
N CYS A 75 -15.27 10.55 1.25
CA CYS A 75 -15.31 11.21 -0.07
C CYS A 75 -14.68 12.61 -0.09
N ASN A 76 -14.46 13.18 1.08
CA ASN A 76 -13.92 14.52 1.26
C ASN A 76 -12.63 14.41 2.09
N VAL A 77 -11.63 15.20 1.69
CA VAL A 77 -10.34 15.22 2.39
C VAL A 77 -10.44 16.23 3.53
N PRO A 78 -9.98 15.89 4.76
CA PRO A 78 -10.02 16.78 5.91
C PRO A 78 -9.36 18.14 5.62
N PRO A 79 -9.99 19.28 5.97
CA PRO A 79 -9.40 20.60 5.77
C PRO A 79 -7.99 20.78 6.36
N PRO A 80 -7.66 20.23 7.56
CA PRO A 80 -6.30 20.30 8.10
C PRO A 80 -5.26 19.60 7.22
N LEU A 81 -5.60 18.43 6.67
CA LEU A 81 -4.71 17.68 5.77
C LEU A 81 -4.46 18.44 4.47
N ILE A 82 -5.51 19.04 3.89
CA ILE A 82 -5.39 19.87 2.68
C ILE A 82 -4.45 21.06 2.94
N GLN A 83 -4.60 21.75 4.08
CA GLN A 83 -3.77 22.90 4.42
C GLN A 83 -2.31 22.50 4.59
N LEU A 84 -2.04 21.41 5.32
CA LEU A 84 -0.68 20.90 5.52
C LEU A 84 -0.05 20.46 4.21
N ALA A 85 -0.74 19.65 3.41
CA ALA A 85 -0.26 19.18 2.12
C ALA A 85 0.08 20.33 1.17
N LYS A 86 -0.80 21.34 1.10
CA LYS A 86 -0.56 22.54 0.29
C LYS A 86 0.64 23.36 0.78
N ALA A 87 0.82 23.49 2.09
CA ALA A 87 1.95 24.22 2.66
C ALA A 87 3.30 23.53 2.37
N GLU A 88 3.31 22.20 2.35
CA GLU A 88 4.51 21.38 2.13
C GLU A 88 4.71 20.99 0.66
N GLY A 89 3.81 21.40 -0.24
CA GLY A 89 3.89 21.10 -1.67
C GLY A 89 3.58 19.64 -2.04
N ILE A 90 2.74 18.98 -1.25
CA ILE A 90 2.35 17.58 -1.41
C ILE A 90 1.02 17.51 -2.15
N GLU A 91 0.96 16.74 -3.24
CA GLU A 91 -0.27 16.49 -3.98
C GLU A 91 -1.10 15.40 -3.29
N LEU A 92 -2.37 15.70 -3.03
CA LEU A 92 -3.31 14.71 -2.51
C LEU A 92 -4.02 14.03 -3.67
N LEU A 93 -3.77 12.72 -3.82
CA LEU A 93 -4.45 11.89 -4.80
C LEU A 93 -5.39 10.92 -4.11
N VAL A 94 -6.31 10.35 -4.88
CA VAL A 94 -7.27 9.38 -4.37
C VAL A 94 -7.11 8.03 -5.03
N HIS A 95 -7.31 6.96 -4.28
CA HIS A 95 -7.32 5.60 -4.80
C HIS A 95 -8.45 4.75 -4.19
N THR A 96 -8.72 3.60 -4.81
CA THR A 96 -9.80 2.66 -4.42
C THR A 96 -9.23 1.28 -4.12
N ASP A 97 -7.96 1.20 -3.70
CA ASP A 97 -7.36 -0.11 -3.47
C ASP A 97 -7.96 -0.76 -2.23
N CYS A 98 -8.03 -2.08 -2.27
CA CYS A 98 -8.44 -2.86 -1.11
C CYS A 98 -7.32 -2.86 -0.05
N THR A 99 -7.72 -2.87 1.22
CA THR A 99 -6.78 -2.91 2.35
C THR A 99 -6.02 -4.24 2.43
N ASN A 100 -6.68 -5.35 2.08
CA ASN A 100 -6.06 -6.68 2.03
C ASN A 100 -6.03 -7.18 0.58
N VAL A 101 -4.90 -6.95 -0.09
CA VAL A 101 -4.71 -7.30 -1.50
C VAL A 101 -4.58 -8.81 -1.71
N LEU A 102 -4.06 -9.55 -0.73
CA LEU A 102 -3.78 -10.98 -0.88
C LEU A 102 -4.14 -11.76 0.40
N PRO A 103 -5.44 -12.04 0.60
CA PRO A 103 -5.90 -12.82 1.75
C PRO A 103 -5.28 -14.23 1.76
N LYS A 104 -5.01 -14.78 2.95
CA LYS A 104 -4.40 -16.11 3.14
C LYS A 104 -5.10 -17.22 2.33
N GLY A 105 -6.44 -17.26 2.40
CA GLY A 105 -7.24 -18.26 1.68
C GLY A 105 -7.09 -18.15 0.16
N THR A 106 -7.22 -16.94 -0.38
CA THR A 106 -7.04 -16.68 -1.82
C THR A 106 -5.63 -17.03 -2.28
N LEU A 107 -4.60 -16.70 -1.49
CA LEU A 107 -3.23 -17.06 -1.82
C LEU A 107 -3.04 -18.59 -1.85
N ARG A 108 -3.63 -19.32 -0.90
CA ARG A 108 -3.60 -20.78 -0.88
C ARG A 108 -4.29 -21.38 -2.09
N GLU A 109 -5.45 -20.84 -2.49
CA GLU A 109 -6.16 -21.27 -3.70
C GLU A 109 -5.33 -21.01 -4.97
N LEU A 110 -4.71 -19.84 -5.08
CA LEU A 110 -3.86 -19.46 -6.21
C LEU A 110 -2.63 -20.36 -6.37
N LEU A 111 -2.03 -20.83 -5.26
CA LEU A 111 -0.87 -21.71 -5.31
C LEU A 111 -1.22 -23.21 -5.20
N GLY A 112 -2.48 -23.56 -4.93
CA GLY A 112 -2.97 -24.93 -4.83
C GLY A 112 -3.24 -25.59 -6.19
N HIS A 113 -3.93 -26.73 -6.18
CA HIS A 113 -4.26 -27.53 -7.36
C HIS A 113 -5.68 -27.31 -7.92
N GLY A 114 -6.38 -26.26 -7.46
CA GLY A 114 -7.71 -25.91 -7.98
C GLY A 114 -7.70 -25.51 -9.46
N LEU A 115 -8.89 -25.29 -10.03
CA LEU A 115 -9.08 -24.93 -11.45
C LEU A 115 -8.22 -23.76 -11.96
N GLN A 116 -7.85 -22.82 -11.07
CA GLN A 116 -6.98 -21.66 -11.36
C GLN A 116 -5.67 -21.68 -10.56
N GLY A 117 -5.36 -22.79 -9.91
CA GLY A 117 -4.20 -22.92 -9.05
C GLY A 117 -2.93 -23.25 -9.82
N ALA A 118 -1.79 -22.75 -9.32
CA ALA A 118 -0.48 -22.95 -9.94
C ALA A 118 0.14 -24.33 -9.65
N GLY A 119 -0.47 -25.15 -8.78
CA GLY A 119 0.00 -26.49 -8.42
C GLY A 119 1.35 -26.50 -7.70
N VAL A 120 1.61 -25.46 -6.89
CA VAL A 120 2.88 -25.27 -6.18
C VAL A 120 2.82 -25.89 -4.76
N LEU A 121 1.66 -25.79 -4.11
CA LEU A 121 1.44 -26.36 -2.78
C LEU A 121 1.07 -27.84 -2.88
N ALA A 122 1.59 -28.66 -1.98
CA ALA A 122 1.20 -30.06 -1.90
C ALA A 122 -0.30 -30.19 -1.57
N ASP A 123 -0.95 -31.16 -2.20
CA ASP A 123 -2.31 -31.56 -1.86
C ASP A 123 -2.29 -32.95 -1.19
N PRO A 124 -2.48 -33.03 0.15
CA PRO A 124 -2.47 -34.30 0.85
C PRO A 124 -3.70 -35.18 0.54
N VAL A 125 -4.78 -34.61 0.01
CA VAL A 125 -6.02 -35.34 -0.30
C VAL A 125 -5.88 -36.06 -1.64
N GLU A 126 -5.35 -35.36 -2.65
CA GLU A 126 -5.15 -35.93 -4.00
C GLU A 126 -3.76 -36.57 -4.20
N GLY A 127 -2.84 -36.38 -3.25
CA GLY A 127 -1.50 -36.97 -3.29
C GLY A 127 -0.52 -36.24 -4.22
N HIS A 128 -0.77 -34.97 -4.54
CA HIS A 128 0.12 -34.16 -5.36
C HIS A 128 1.35 -33.71 -4.56
N ASP A 129 2.53 -33.89 -5.14
CA ASP A 129 3.79 -33.44 -4.54
C ASP A 129 3.96 -31.92 -4.67
N GLY A 130 4.59 -31.29 -3.68
CA GLY A 130 4.71 -29.84 -3.63
C GLY A 130 5.15 -29.30 -2.28
N LEU A 131 5.09 -27.98 -2.14
CA LEU A 131 5.46 -27.28 -0.90
C LEU A 131 4.45 -27.57 0.21
N ARG A 132 4.93 -28.00 1.38
CA ARG A 132 4.13 -28.34 2.55
C ARG A 132 4.29 -27.30 3.64
N GLY A 133 3.17 -26.84 4.19
CA GLY A 133 3.16 -25.88 5.28
C GLY A 133 1.93 -24.98 5.23
N GLU A 134 1.88 -24.06 6.17
CA GLU A 134 0.90 -22.99 6.19
C GLU A 134 1.49 -21.75 5.52
N LEU A 135 0.72 -21.14 4.61
CA LEU A 135 1.21 -20.04 3.79
C LEU A 135 0.78 -18.70 4.38
N GLU A 136 1.76 -17.86 4.68
CA GLU A 136 1.55 -16.56 5.31
C GLU A 136 2.02 -15.43 4.39
N PRO A 137 1.09 -14.65 3.79
CA PRO A 137 1.42 -13.45 3.03
C PRO A 137 2.16 -12.44 3.93
N GLN A 138 3.28 -11.92 3.45
CA GLN A 138 4.09 -10.94 4.15
C GLN A 138 3.87 -9.53 3.61
N TRP A 139 3.94 -9.36 2.29
CA TRP A 139 3.77 -8.08 1.63
C TRP A 139 3.32 -8.26 0.19
N VAL A 140 2.69 -7.22 -0.36
CA VAL A 140 2.30 -7.14 -1.76
C VAL A 140 2.63 -5.76 -2.30
N VAL A 141 3.28 -5.72 -3.45
CA VAL A 141 3.57 -4.49 -4.20
C VAL A 141 2.81 -4.55 -5.51
N LYS A 142 1.90 -3.59 -5.72
CA LYS A 142 1.25 -3.37 -7.00
C LYS A 142 2.09 -2.41 -7.83
N TYR A 143 2.42 -2.77 -9.06
CA TYR A 143 3.07 -1.85 -10.00
C TYR A 143 2.17 -1.58 -11.20
N THR A 144 2.30 -0.37 -11.75
CA THR A 144 1.62 0.04 -12.98
C THR A 144 2.63 0.80 -13.84
N ALA A 145 2.88 0.31 -15.05
CA ALA A 145 3.69 0.98 -16.07
C ALA A 145 2.76 1.81 -16.98
N PHE A 146 3.05 3.11 -17.07
CA PHE A 146 2.20 4.05 -17.80
C PHE A 146 3.01 4.83 -18.84
N VAL A 147 2.51 4.84 -20.08
CA VAL A 147 3.06 5.65 -21.16
C VAL A 147 2.44 7.04 -21.11
N LYS A 148 3.11 7.96 -20.38
CA LYS A 148 2.62 9.32 -20.10
C LYS A 148 2.07 10.05 -21.32
N ASN A 149 2.79 10.02 -22.45
CA ASN A 149 2.42 10.76 -23.66
C ASN A 149 1.18 10.19 -24.39
N ARG A 150 0.74 8.98 -24.06
CA ARG A 150 -0.40 8.31 -24.72
C ARG A 150 -1.59 8.12 -23.80
N GLY A 151 -1.44 8.34 -22.50
CA GLY A 151 -2.51 8.08 -21.55
C GLY A 151 -2.81 6.58 -21.35
N VAL A 152 -1.88 5.69 -21.72
CA VAL A 152 -2.12 4.23 -21.76
C VAL A 152 -1.32 3.52 -20.66
N ILE A 153 -1.98 2.61 -19.96
CA ILE A 153 -1.34 1.63 -19.08
C ILE A 153 -0.77 0.51 -19.96
N GLU A 154 0.55 0.39 -19.98
CA GLU A 154 1.26 -0.64 -20.75
C GLU A 154 1.28 -1.97 -20.01
N ASN A 155 1.50 -1.92 -18.70
CA ASN A 155 1.59 -3.11 -17.86
C ASN A 155 1.06 -2.81 -16.46
N LYS A 156 0.44 -3.79 -15.82
CA LYS A 156 0.04 -3.75 -14.42
C LYS A 156 0.25 -5.15 -13.86
N GLY A 157 0.82 -5.22 -12.67
CA GLY A 157 1.04 -6.49 -12.00
C GLY A 157 1.25 -6.34 -10.50
N TYR A 158 1.53 -7.47 -9.88
CA TYR A 158 1.74 -7.58 -8.45
C TYR A 158 3.00 -8.41 -8.20
N PHE A 159 3.80 -7.97 -7.24
CA PHE A 159 4.81 -8.79 -6.58
C PHE A 159 4.30 -9.11 -5.19
N ALA A 160 4.44 -10.35 -4.75
CA ALA A 160 4.04 -10.75 -3.41
C ALA A 160 5.15 -11.56 -2.77
N GLY A 161 5.40 -11.28 -1.49
CA GLY A 161 6.21 -12.12 -0.62
C GLY A 161 5.29 -12.92 0.30
N ALA A 162 5.54 -14.22 0.42
CA ALA A 162 4.86 -15.08 1.37
C ALA A 162 5.86 -16.06 1.99
N GLU A 163 5.63 -16.41 3.25
CA GLU A 163 6.42 -17.39 3.98
C GLU A 163 5.64 -18.69 4.13
N LEU A 164 6.36 -19.81 4.06
CA LEU A 164 5.80 -21.13 4.31
C LEU A 164 6.22 -21.59 5.70
N ALA A 165 5.32 -21.46 6.67
CA ALA A 165 5.54 -21.95 8.02
C ALA A 165 5.35 -23.47 8.06
N ALA A 166 6.15 -24.16 8.87
CA ALA A 166 5.94 -25.58 9.12
C ALA A 166 4.55 -25.79 9.75
N ALA A 167 3.80 -26.79 9.24
CA ALA A 167 2.54 -27.16 9.87
C ALA A 167 2.82 -27.62 11.31
N ALA A 168 2.17 -26.97 12.28
CA ALA A 168 2.24 -27.32 13.70
C ALA A 168 1.56 -28.66 13.98
#